data_AF-A0A6L3Y830-F1
#
_entry.id   AF-A0A6L3Y830-F1
#
_cell.length_a   1.000
_cell.length_b   1.000
_cell.length_c   1.000
_cell.angle_alpha   90.00
_cell.angle_beta   90.00
_cell.angle_gamma   90.00
#
_symmetry.space_group_name_H-M   'P 1'
#
loop_
_entity.id
_entity.type
_entity.pdbx_description
1 polymer ?
#
loop_
_entity_poly.entity_id
_entity_poly.type
_entity_poly.pdbx_seq_one_letter_code
_entity_poly.pdbx_strand_id
1 'polypeptide(L)' 'MHPRKTEFNKLRDQLDITLPEIAILIGKSWSATRKYAAGADVRLPPDEVLATMRKAVAQMQKR' A
#
# COMPACT_ATOMS: atom_id res chain seq x y z
N MET A 1 12.38 -10.23 -4.07
CA MET A 1 11.32 -9.35 -3.51
C MET A 1 10.01 -9.67 -4.24
N HIS A 2 8.94 -9.99 -3.52
CA HIS A 2 7.69 -10.50 -4.13
C HIS A 2 6.93 -9.40 -4.91
N PRO A 3 6.31 -9.70 -6.08
CA PRO A 3 5.63 -8.70 -6.93
C PRO A 3 4.64 -7.80 -6.19
N ARG A 4 3.79 -8.39 -5.33
CA ARG A 4 2.82 -7.64 -4.50
C ARG A 4 3.45 -6.61 -3.57
N LYS A 5 4.67 -6.86 -3.07
CA LYS A 5 5.39 -5.88 -2.23
C LYS A 5 5.95 -4.75 -3.05
N THR A 6 6.51 -5.08 -4.21
CA THR A 6 6.98 -4.07 -5.17
C THR A 6 5.83 -3.17 -5.61
N GLU A 7 4.66 -3.75 -5.89
CA GLU A 7 3.47 -2.99 -6.24
C GLU A 7 2.99 -2.10 -5.08
N PHE A 8 2.90 -2.64 -3.85
CA PHE A 8 2.53 -1.85 -2.68
C PHE A 8 3.44 -0.62 -2.47
N ASN A 9 4.75 -0.82 -2.56
CA ASN A 9 5.71 0.28 -2.40
C ASN A 9 5.60 1.29 -3.55
N LYS A 10 5.43 0.83 -4.80
CA LYS A 10 5.21 1.73 -5.94
C LYS A 10 3.96 2.57 -5.77
N LEU A 11 2.84 1.98 -5.33
CA LEU A 11 1.59 2.69 -5.10
C LEU A 11 1.70 3.67 -3.93
N ARG A 12 2.41 3.30 -2.85
CA ARG A 12 2.73 4.23 -1.76
C ARG A 12 3.47 5.45 -2.28
N ASP A 13 4.53 5.22 -3.05
CA ASP A 13 5.38 6.30 -3.55
C ASP A 13 4.63 7.20 -4.54
N GLN A 14 3.63 6.67 -5.27
CA GLN A 14 2.74 7.45 -6.15
C GLN A 14 1.71 8.29 -5.41
N LEU A 15 1.23 7.84 -4.24
CA LEU A 15 0.25 8.57 -3.45
C LEU A 15 0.88 9.74 -2.68
N ASP A 16 2.20 9.71 -2.48
CA ASP A 16 2.96 10.72 -1.72
C ASP A 16 2.38 11.00 -0.32
N ILE A 17 1.92 9.95 0.36
CA ILE A 17 1.37 10.01 1.71
C ILE A 17 2.13 9.08 2.67
N THR A 18 1.97 9.34 3.96
CA THR A 18 2.66 8.60 5.01
C THR A 18 2.09 7.19 5.20
N LEU A 19 2.90 6.29 5.77
CA LEU A 19 2.50 4.92 6.12
C LEU A 19 1.25 4.84 7.04
N PRO A 20 1.09 5.71 8.06
CA PRO A 20 -0.14 5.81 8.83
C PRO A 20 -1.37 6.19 8.00
N GLU A 21 -1.25 7.14 7.07
CA GLU A 21 -2.36 7.54 6.19
C GLU A 21 -2.75 6.39 5.25
N ILE A 22 -1.78 5.64 4.75
CA ILE A 22 -2.05 4.42 3.98
C ILE A 22 -2.81 3.41 4.83
N ALA A 23 -2.45 3.21 6.09
CA ALA A 23 -3.15 2.28 6.98
C ALA A 23 -4.63 2.65 7.13
N ILE A 24 -4.93 3.94 7.27
CA ILE A 24 -6.30 4.49 7.30
C ILE A 24 -6.98 4.22 5.95
N LEU A 25 -6.34 4.57 4.84
CA LEU A 25 -6.88 4.40 3.48
C LEU A 25 -7.28 2.95 3.16
N ILE A 26 -6.44 1.98 3.55
CA ILE A 26 -6.67 0.56 3.26
C ILE A 26 -7.49 -0.15 4.36
N GLY A 27 -7.89 0.57 5.42
CA GLY A 27 -8.64 0.03 6.54
C GLY A 27 -7.90 -1.10 7.29
N LYS A 28 -6.57 -1.00 7.44
CA LYS A 28 -5.75 -2.00 8.16
C LYS A 28 -5.03 -1.35 9.33
N SER A 29 -4.63 -2.17 10.30
CA SER A 29 -3.82 -1.69 11.42
C SER A 29 -2.44 -1.24 10.95
N TRP A 30 -1.88 -0.24 11.62
CA TRP A 30 -0.54 0.27 11.32
C TRP A 30 0.53 -0.84 11.30
N SER A 31 0.41 -1.83 12.19
CA SER A 31 1.37 -2.96 12.27
C SER A 31 1.30 -3.84 11.03
N ALA A 32 0.09 -4.10 10.50
CA ALA A 32 -0.07 -4.85 9.25
C ALA A 32 0.51 -4.06 8.07
N THR A 33 0.20 -2.76 7.98
CA THR A 33 0.69 -1.88 6.90
C THR A 33 2.22 -1.78 6.90
N ARG A 34 2.84 -1.66 8.07
CA ARG A 34 4.31 -1.66 8.20
C ARG A 34 4.93 -2.97 7.69
N LYS A 35 4.29 -4.12 7.94
CA LYS A 35 4.75 -5.43 7.43
C LYS A 35 4.65 -5.55 5.91
N TYR A 36 3.68 -4.88 5.29
CA TYR A 36 3.56 -4.83 3.82
C TYR A 36 4.68 -4.01 3.18
N ALA A 37 5.05 -2.87 3.80
CA ALA A 37 6.14 -2.02 3.34
C ALA A 37 7.54 -2.60 3.64
N ALA A 38 7.65 -3.49 4.62
CA ALA A 38 8.93 -4.10 4.99
C ALA A 38 9.49 -4.97 3.85
N GLY A 39 10.81 -4.88 3.62
CA GLY A 39 11.51 -5.66 2.59
C GLY A 39 11.64 -7.16 2.90
N ALA A 40 11.62 -7.54 4.17
CA ALA A 40 11.69 -8.95 4.61
C ALA A 40 10.36 -9.68 4.36
N ASP A 41 10.38 -11.01 4.18
CA ASP A 41 9.23 -11.82 3.77
C ASP A 41 8.22 -12.11 4.91
N VAL A 42 7.82 -11.06 5.64
CA VAL A 42 7.01 -11.16 6.86
C VAL A 42 5.52 -11.31 6.56
N ARG A 43 5.01 -10.56 5.59
CA ARG A 43 3.60 -10.56 5.20
C ARG A 43 3.42 -9.95 3.82
N LEU A 44 2.66 -10.62 2.97
CA LEU A 44 2.28 -10.08 1.67
C LEU A 44 1.03 -9.21 1.82
N PRO A 45 0.97 -8.04 1.15
CA PRO A 45 -0.26 -7.28 1.06
C PRO A 45 -1.32 -8.09 0.31
N PRO A 46 -2.55 -8.23 0.85
CA PRO A 46 -3.67 -8.87 0.14
C PRO A 46 -4.03 -8.13 -1.15
N ASP A 47 -4.65 -8.82 -2.11
CA ASP A 47 -5.06 -8.19 -3.39
C ASP A 47 -6.05 -7.05 -3.18
N GLU A 48 -6.95 -7.16 -2.20
CA GLU A 48 -7.90 -6.10 -1.83
C GLU A 48 -7.18 -4.80 -1.43
N VAL A 49 -6.07 -4.91 -0.68
CA VAL A 49 -5.27 -3.76 -0.26
C VAL A 49 -4.67 -3.06 -1.49
N LEU A 50 -4.10 -3.85 -2.41
CA LEU A 50 -3.54 -3.32 -3.65
C LEU A 50 -4.63 -2.70 -4.54
N ALA A 51 -5.82 -3.31 -4.60
CA ALA A 51 -6.95 -2.78 -5.34
C ALA A 51 -7.42 -1.41 -4.79
N THR A 52 -7.48 -1.26 -3.47
CA THR A 52 -7.82 0.02 -2.83
C THR A 52 -6.77 1.09 -3.13
N MET A 53 -5.48 0.76 -3.01
CA MET A 53 -4.40 1.70 -3.33
C MET A 53 -4.38 2.10 -4.82
N ARG A 54 -4.60 1.15 -5.74
CA ARG A 54 -4.74 1.43 -7.18
C ARG A 54 -5.88 2.42 -7.46
N LYS A 55 -7.03 2.24 -6.81
CA LYS A 55 -8.17 3.16 -6.94
C LYS A 55 -7.81 4.56 -6.44
N ALA A 56 -7.12 4.66 -5.30
CA ALA A 56 -6.69 5.94 -4.75
C ALA A 56 -5.72 6.68 -5.69
N VAL A 57 -4.72 5.98 -6.25
CA VAL A 57 -3.80 6.58 -7.23
C VAL A 57 -4.55 7.04 -8.47
N ALA A 58 -5.47 6.22 -8.98
CA ALA A 58 -6.27 6.58 -10.15
C ALA A 58 -7.19 7.79 -9.90
N GLN A 59 -7.65 8.01 -8.67
CA GLN A 59 -8.40 9.21 -8.29
C GLN A 59 -7.49 10.45 -8.21
N MET A 60 -6.27 10.31 -7.70
CA MET A 60 -5.30 11.41 -7.61
C MET A 60 -4.84 11.89 -8.99
N GLN A 61 -4.66 10.98 -9.95
CA GLN A 61 -4.26 11.30 -11.33
C GLN A 61 -5.38 11.95 -12.17
N LYS A 62 -6.64 11.87 -11.72
CA LYS A 62 -7.79 12.49 -12.40
C LYS A 62 -8.05 13.93 -11.95
N ARG A 63 -7.33 14.40 -10.93
CA ARG A 63 -7.37 15.79 -10.45
C ARG A 63 -6.30 16.60 -11.15
#